data_AF-A0AAV2MZX4-F1
#
_entry.id   AF-A0AAV2MZX4-F1
#
_cell.length_a   1.000
_cell.length_b   1.000
_cell.length_c   1.000
_cell.angle_alpha   90.00
_cell.angle_beta   90.00
_cell.angle_gamma   90.00
#
_symmetry.space_group_name_H-M   'P 1'
#
loop_
_entity.id
_entity.type
_entity.pdbx_description
1 polymer ?
#
loop_
_entity_poly.entity_id
_entity_poly.type
_entity_poly.pdbx_seq_one_letter_code
_entity_poly.pdbx_strand_id
1 'polypeptide(L)' 'MNVLQINSNHSRPSQDLAIQTMHERNISLAILAEPHHIPAHPSWTSSTDGASAITWSSAEGLLCTTIKRGGGV' A
#
# COMPACT_ATOMS: atom_id res chain seq x y z
N MET A 1 2.19 13.09 -9.72
CA MET A 1 1.77 11.88 -9.00
C MET A 1 2.89 11.51 -8.05
N ASN A 2 2.62 11.55 -6.74
CA ASN A 2 3.59 11.22 -5.71
C ASN A 2 3.39 9.76 -5.29
N VAL A 3 4.49 9.07 -5.00
CA VAL A 3 4.48 7.68 -4.54
C VAL A 3 5.23 7.60 -3.22
N LEU A 4 4.64 6.93 -2.23
CA LEU A 4 5.32 6.57 -0.99
C LEU A 4 5.82 5.13 -1.10
N GLN A 5 7.09 4.90 -0.83
CA GLN A 5 7.65 3.56 -0.68
C GLN A 5 8.25 3.42 0.71
N ILE A 6 7.88 2.36 1.43
CA ILE A 6 8.32 2.15 2.81
C ILE A 6 8.41 0.66 3.13
N ASN A 7 9.42 0.26 3.92
CA ASN A 7 9.38 -1.01 4.64
C ASN A 7 8.78 -0.73 6.03
N SER A 8 7.64 -1.35 6.33
CA SER A 8 6.94 -1.17 7.61
C SER A 8 7.43 -2.13 8.69
N ASN A 9 8.28 -3.10 8.34
CA ASN A 9 8.93 -4.06 9.24
C ASN A 9 7.94 -4.72 10.21
N HIS A 10 6.78 -5.14 9.69
CA HIS A 10 5.64 -5.70 10.42
C HIS A 10 5.09 -4.82 11.57
N SER A 11 5.45 -3.53 11.60
CA SER A 11 5.10 -2.57 12.64
C SER A 11 3.79 -1.86 12.31
N ARG A 12 2.76 -2.11 13.15
CA ARG A 12 1.47 -1.42 13.03
C ARG A 12 1.61 0.10 13.06
N PRO A 13 2.33 0.73 14.00
CA PRO A 13 2.52 2.18 14.00
C PRO A 13 3.20 2.72 12.75
N SER A 14 4.18 1.99 12.20
CA SER A 14 4.87 2.42 10.97
C SER A 14 3.92 2.39 9.77
N GLN A 15 3.10 1.35 9.66
CA GLN A 15 2.09 1.25 8.62
C GLN A 15 1.01 2.32 8.78
N ASP A 16 0.48 2.53 9.99
CA ASP A 16 -0.53 3.56 10.26
C ASP A 16 -0.02 4.96 9.90
N LEU A 17 1.23 5.28 10.26
CA LEU A 17 1.88 6.54 9.90
C LEU A 17 2.08 6.68 8.38
N ALA A 18 2.40 5.60 7.67
CA ALA A 18 2.52 5.63 6.21
C ALA A 18 1.19 5.95 5.53
N ILE A 19 0.09 5.35 6.00
CA ILE A 19 -1.26 5.62 5.49
C ILE A 19 -1.70 7.05 5.82
N GLN A 20 -1.46 7.52 7.06
CA GLN A 20 -1.73 8.91 7.43
C GLN A 20 -0.92 9.90 6.57
N THR A 21 0.37 9.65 6.37
CA THR A 21 1.23 10.46 5.50
C THR A 21 0.70 10.50 4.07
N MET A 22 0.21 9.36 3.58
CA MET A 22 -0.38 9.27 2.25
C MET A 22 -1.56 10.23 2.09
N HIS A 23 -2.44 10.30 3.09
CA HIS A 23 -3.58 11.22 3.12
C HIS A 23 -3.14 12.68 3.29
N GLU A 24 -2.28 12.99 4.27
CA GLU A 24 -1.88 14.37 4.58
C GLU A 24 -1.05 15.03 3.48
N ARG A 25 -0.31 14.24 2.71
CA ARG A 25 0.57 14.73 1.65
C ARG A 25 -0.04 14.61 0.25
N ASN A 26 -1.31 14.24 0.13
CA ASN A 26 -1.98 13.95 -1.15
C ASN A 26 -1.14 13.01 -2.04
N ILE A 27 -0.65 11.92 -1.46
CA ILE A 27 0.07 10.88 -2.19
C ILE A 27 -0.96 9.87 -2.70
N SER A 28 -1.00 9.65 -4.01
CA SER A 28 -2.05 8.84 -4.63
C SER A 28 -1.79 7.33 -4.46
N LEU A 29 -0.54 6.91 -4.20
CA LEU A 29 -0.10 5.52 -4.14
C LEU A 29 0.95 5.28 -3.04
N ALA A 30 0.79 4.22 -2.25
CA ALA A 30 1.80 3.72 -1.33
C ALA A 30 2.16 2.26 -1.62
N ILE A 31 3.46 1.95 -1.51
CA ILE A 31 4.04 0.63 -1.68
C ILE A 31 4.71 0.26 -0.35
N LEU A 32 4.24 -0.81 0.27
CA LEU A 32 4.68 -1.27 1.58
C LEU A 32 5.41 -2.61 1.42
N ALA A 33 6.65 -2.68 1.90
CA ALA A 33 7.32 -3.94 2.20
C ALA A 33 7.06 -4.31 3.66
N GLU A 34 6.87 -5.61 3.93
CA GLU A 34 6.59 -6.17 5.26
C GLU A 34 5.45 -5.43 6.00
N PRO A 35 4.25 -5.34 5.39
CA PRO A 35 3.13 -4.72 6.06
C PRO A 35 2.77 -5.49 7.34
N HIS A 36 2.36 -4.79 8.38
CA HIS A 36 1.82 -5.41 9.59
C HIS A 36 0.54 -6.20 9.28
N HIS A 37 -0.32 -5.63 8.44
CA HIS A 37 -1.58 -6.24 8.05
C HIS A 37 -2.03 -5.70 6.69
N ILE A 38 -2.57 -6.58 5.83
CA ILE A 38 -3.13 -6.18 4.53
C ILE A 38 -4.65 -6.30 4.62
N PRO A 39 -5.40 -5.18 4.58
CA PRO A 39 -6.87 -5.21 4.63
C PRO A 39 -7.47 -5.89 3.39
N ALA A 40 -8.59 -6.60 3.59
CA ALA A 40 -9.43 -7.08 2.50
C ALA A 40 -10.29 -5.94 1.92
N HIS A 41 -9.65 -4.95 1.30
CA HIS A 41 -10.29 -3.75 0.76
C HIS A 41 -9.95 -3.57 -0.73
N PRO A 42 -10.89 -3.08 -1.58
CA PRO A 42 -10.65 -2.92 -3.02
C PRO A 42 -9.48 -2.02 -3.38
N SER A 43 -9.10 -1.08 -2.50
CA SER A 43 -7.96 -0.18 -2.68
C SER A 43 -6.63 -0.76 -2.25
N TRP A 44 -6.58 -2.07 -1.99
CA TRP A 44 -5.37 -2.79 -1.59
C TRP A 44 -5.14 -3.97 -2.52
N THR A 45 -3.88 -4.22 -2.81
CA THR A 45 -3.44 -5.45 -3.46
C THR A 45 -2.12 -5.89 -2.86
N SER A 46 -1.87 -7.18 -2.82
CA SER A 46 -0.67 -7.75 -2.23
C SER A 46 0.08 -8.66 -3.18
N SER A 47 1.36 -8.87 -2.89
CA SER A 47 2.10 -9.98 -3.46
C SER A 47 1.45 -11.32 -3.10
N THR A 48 1.81 -12.38 -3.81
CA THR A 48 1.23 -13.72 -3.57
C THR A 48 1.61 -14.30 -2.22
N ASP A 49 2.78 -13.91 -1.69
CA ASP A 49 3.32 -14.29 -0.38
C ASP A 49 2.91 -13.32 0.76
N GLY A 50 2.26 -12.19 0.44
CA GLY A 50 1.90 -11.16 1.41
C GLY A 50 3.08 -10.34 1.96
N ALA A 51 4.31 -10.55 1.47
CA ALA A 51 5.49 -9.82 1.92
C ALA A 51 5.49 -8.36 1.47
N SER A 52 4.69 -8.00 0.47
CA SER A 52 4.49 -6.61 0.05
C SER A 52 3.05 -6.31 -0.33
N ALA A 53 2.69 -5.05 -0.24
CA ALA A 53 1.38 -4.56 -0.62
C ALA A 53 1.45 -3.19 -1.28
N ILE A 54 0.45 -2.92 -2.12
CA ILE A 54 0.23 -1.63 -2.74
C ILE A 54 -1.16 -1.16 -2.34
N THR A 55 -1.28 0.10 -1.95
CA THR A 55 -2.56 0.76 -1.72
C THR A 55 -2.63 2.12 -2.39
N TRP A 56 -3.83 2.55 -2.73
CA TRP A 56 -4.08 3.81 -3.41
C TRP A 56 -5.27 4.54 -2.79
N SER A 57 -5.26 5.87 -2.90
CA SER A 57 -6.37 6.71 -2.47
C SER A 57 -7.36 6.88 -3.64
N SER A 58 -8.64 6.59 -3.41
CA SER A 58 -9.71 6.89 -4.37
C SER A 58 -10.04 8.39 -4.43
N ALA A 59 -9.49 9.21 -3.53
CA ALA A 59 -9.85 10.62 -3.40
C ALA A 59 -9.53 11.46 -4.65
N GLU A 60 -8.56 11.02 -5.47
CA GLU A 60 -8.18 11.71 -6.71
C GLU A 60 -8.81 11.09 -7.97
N GLY A 61 -9.87 10.29 -7.82
CA GLY A 61 -10.49 9.60 -8.96
C GLY A 61 -9.63 8.48 -9.54
N LEU A 62 -8.62 8.03 -8.79
CA LEU A 62 -7.76 6.92 -9.19
C LEU A 62 -8.52 5.60 -9.10
N LEU A 63 -8.98 5.10 -10.24
CA LEU A 63 -9.48 3.74 -10.37
C LEU A 63 -8.32 2.82 -10.73
N CYS A 64 -7.70 2.20 -9.72
CA CYS A 64 -6.71 1.15 -9.96
C CYS A 64 -7.37 -0.22 -9.94
N THR A 65 -6.83 -1.12 -10.78
CA THR A 65 -7.18 -2.53 -10.80
C THR A 65 -5.91 -3.36 -10.77
N THR A 66 -5.96 -4.53 -10.14
CA THR A 66 -4.83 -5.45 -10.11
C THR A 66 -4.76 -6.21 -11.43
N ILE A 67 -3.67 -6.02 -12.19
CA ILE A 67 -3.46 -6.75 -13.46
C ILE A 67 -2.86 -8.14 -13.19
N LYS A 68 -1.85 -8.22 -12.32
CA LYS A 68 -1.14 -9.45 -11.97
C LYS A 68 -0.49 -9.30 -10.59
N ARG A 69 -0.42 -10.41 -9.85
CA ARG A 69 0.36 -10.51 -8.62
C ARG A 69 1.57 -11.42 -8.86
N GLY A 70 2.69 -11.10 -8.24
CA GLY A 70 3.90 -11.91 -8.23
C GLY A 70 4.33 -12.27 -6.80
N GLY A 71 5.18 -13.29 -6.67
CA GLY A 71 5.90 -13.61 -5.44
C GLY A 71 7.32 -13.10 -5.53
N GLY A 72 7.92 -12.74 -4.39
CA GLY A 72 9.31 -12.31 -4.33
C GLY A 72 10.26 -13.51 -4.30
N VAL A 73 10.37 -14.26 -5.40
CA VAL A 73 11.36 -15.34 -5.59
C VAL A 73 11.88 -15.38 -7.02
#